data_AF-A0A350CQC1-F1
#
_entry.id   AF-A0A350CQC1-F1
#
_cell.length_a   1.000
_cell.length_b   1.000
_cell.length_c   1.000
_cell.angle_alpha   90.00
_cell.angle_beta   90.00
_cell.angle_gamma   90.00
#
_symmetry.space_group_name_H-M   'P 1'
#
loop_
_entity.id
_entity.type
_entity.pdbx_description
1 polymer ?
#
loop_
_entity_poly.entity_id
_entity_poly.type
_entity_poly.pdbx_seq_one_letter_code
_entity_poly.pdbx_strand_id
1 'polypeptide(L)'
;MLIRHACLCLAGTSLTLSALAGAVNPYADHNGKLPAAGEYNGPLFRLSYNYPSGLPAPYMGWRKAIGNGLITTANAAAYVRALKDAVARDMHTLLADYEDWNAARRGWYNDPWLGAQREPIHGMLVGIDKVDNSLFPKSGLTKPFTTYVITYYNRTAAQTIGKIWGRDPTAPVLTGGATRYAEGSITVKLAFTTADGATWPAMEGAHSWPMMMTANATTGHFDRPTLEKGYLMQVDIVVKDSQSAPQTGWVFATLVYDRDTRSGSQGIWDQMVPLGAQWGNDPQVNSAATPGAPLQETWVNPQAPLYATETLGWGGRLSGPNDHALNDISVAGEGGAGDGFLHDAAGAARAGGGAECRCALHEFAGAGIERMAALVPEPGRGRADGRRQHRRRLRPGLDLPRAAGLARGDDGQGACAAHARCGGEGCQGRAVGWTAKPSTLWVKHERHQ
;
A
#
# COMPACT_ATOMS: atom_id res chain seq x y z
N MET A 1 -50.13 56.90 -50.07
CA MET A 1 -48.85 56.86 -49.33
C MET A 1 -49.14 56.25 -47.96
N LEU A 2 -48.94 54.94 -47.81
CA LEU A 2 -49.08 54.21 -46.53
C LEU A 2 -47.93 53.21 -46.46
N ILE A 3 -47.00 53.43 -45.52
CA ILE A 3 -45.86 52.55 -45.26
C ILE A 3 -46.31 51.55 -44.18
N ARG A 4 -46.43 50.27 -44.54
CA ARG A 4 -46.63 49.18 -43.58
C ARG A 4 -45.26 48.59 -43.20
N HIS A 5 -44.96 48.65 -41.91
CA HIS A 5 -43.82 47.97 -41.29
C HIS A 5 -44.10 46.47 -41.24
N ALA A 6 -43.19 45.65 -41.79
CA ALA A 6 -43.18 44.21 -41.59
C ALA A 6 -42.18 43.87 -40.47
N CYS A 7 -42.70 43.40 -39.34
CA CYS A 7 -41.91 42.85 -38.24
C CYS A 7 -41.64 41.37 -38.55
N LEU A 8 -40.37 41.03 -38.78
CA LEU A 8 -39.92 39.65 -39.00
C LEU A 8 -39.58 39.03 -37.64
N CYS A 9 -40.47 38.20 -37.08
CA CYS A 9 -40.16 37.39 -35.91
C CYS A 9 -39.40 36.13 -36.34
N LEU A 10 -38.08 36.12 -36.15
CA LEU A 10 -37.27 34.90 -36.21
C LEU A 10 -37.43 34.13 -34.90
N ALA A 11 -38.25 33.07 -34.93
CA ALA A 11 -38.27 32.07 -33.86
C ALA A 11 -37.03 31.17 -34.02
N GLY A 12 -36.00 31.43 -33.22
CA GLY A 12 -34.82 30.58 -33.13
C GLY A 12 -35.13 29.32 -32.33
N THR A 13 -35.18 28.16 -33.00
CA THR A 13 -35.30 26.85 -32.36
C THR A 13 -33.95 26.50 -31.73
N SER A 14 -33.82 26.68 -30.42
CA SER A 14 -32.67 26.20 -29.65
C SER A 14 -32.70 24.66 -29.59
N LEU A 15 -31.96 23.99 -30.48
CA LEU A 15 -31.62 22.59 -30.33
C LEU A 15 -30.66 22.44 -29.13
N THR A 16 -31.21 22.08 -27.97
CA THR A 16 -30.40 21.62 -26.85
C THR A 16 -29.87 20.23 -27.19
N LEU A 17 -28.60 20.17 -27.61
CA LEU A 17 -27.85 18.94 -27.72
C LEU A 17 -27.55 18.45 -26.29
N SER A 18 -28.46 17.67 -25.71
CA SER A 18 -28.15 16.94 -24.48
C SER A 18 -27.09 15.89 -24.84
N ALA A 19 -25.83 16.19 -24.53
CA ALA A 19 -24.78 15.19 -24.50
C ALA A 19 -25.20 14.12 -23.49
N LEU A 20 -25.63 12.95 -23.97
CA LEU A 20 -25.79 11.76 -23.15
C LEU A 20 -24.38 11.40 -22.66
N ALA A 21 -24.03 11.84 -21.45
CA ALA A 21 -22.93 11.25 -20.72
C ALA A 21 -23.27 9.76 -20.55
N GLY A 22 -22.60 8.90 -21.32
CA GLY A 22 -22.79 7.45 -21.23
C GLY A 22 -22.59 7.02 -19.78
N ALA A 23 -23.51 6.23 -19.25
CA ALA A 23 -23.39 5.69 -17.90
C ALA A 23 -22.08 4.88 -17.81
N VAL A 24 -21.23 5.22 -16.85
CA VAL A 24 -19.98 4.50 -16.59
C VAL A 24 -20.34 3.05 -16.27
N ASN A 25 -19.79 2.09 -17.03
CA ASN A 25 -20.01 0.66 -16.76
C ASN A 25 -19.07 0.19 -15.62
N PRO A 26 -19.59 -0.14 -14.44
CA PRO A 26 -18.80 -0.59 -13.29
C PRO A 26 -18.12 -1.93 -13.53
N TYR A 27 -18.64 -2.72 -14.45
CA TYR A 27 -18.15 -4.05 -14.76
C TYR A 27 -17.49 -4.12 -16.13
N ALA A 28 -17.03 -2.98 -16.66
CA ALA A 28 -16.20 -2.97 -17.86
C ALA A 28 -14.91 -3.76 -17.60
N ASP A 29 -14.55 -4.63 -18.55
CA ASP A 29 -13.36 -5.46 -18.46
C ASP A 29 -12.08 -4.61 -18.47
N HIS A 30 -12.01 -3.66 -19.42
CA HIS A 30 -10.81 -2.89 -19.72
C HIS A 30 -11.12 -1.59 -20.48
N ASN A 31 -10.08 -0.79 -20.70
CA ASN A 31 -10.17 0.57 -21.23
C ASN A 31 -10.45 0.66 -22.74
N GLY A 32 -10.47 -0.48 -23.44
CA GLY A 32 -10.81 -0.59 -24.86
C GLY A 32 -9.70 -0.17 -25.82
N LYS A 33 -8.51 0.16 -25.31
CA LYS A 33 -7.33 0.48 -26.12
C LYS A 33 -6.68 -0.82 -26.60
N LEU A 34 -7.32 -1.52 -27.53
CA LEU A 34 -6.91 -2.86 -27.98
C LEU A 34 -5.60 -2.82 -28.78
N PRO A 35 -4.77 -3.89 -28.73
CA PRO A 35 -3.67 -4.08 -29.68
C PRO A 35 -4.17 -4.10 -31.13
N ALA A 36 -3.33 -3.73 -32.10
CA ALA A 36 -3.74 -3.77 -33.50
C ALA A 36 -4.00 -5.22 -33.96
N ALA A 37 -4.92 -5.38 -34.92
CA ALA A 37 -5.27 -6.67 -35.53
C ALA A 37 -4.07 -7.25 -36.30
N GLY A 38 -3.21 -8.00 -35.60
CA GLY A 38 -1.95 -8.54 -36.11
C GLY A 38 -0.80 -8.51 -35.09
N GLU A 39 -0.89 -7.66 -34.07
CA GLU A 39 0.13 -7.56 -33.02
C GLU A 39 -0.10 -8.55 -31.88
N TYR A 40 -1.36 -8.89 -31.60
CA TYR A 40 -1.73 -9.83 -30.53
C TYR A 40 -3.00 -10.62 -30.91
N ASN A 41 -2.95 -11.94 -30.74
CA ASN A 41 -4.06 -12.86 -31.03
C ASN A 41 -4.48 -13.71 -29.81
N GLY A 42 -3.90 -13.44 -28.63
CA GLY A 42 -4.23 -14.18 -27.41
C GLY A 42 -5.52 -13.70 -26.75
N PRO A 43 -5.89 -14.26 -25.59
CA PRO A 43 -7.10 -13.86 -24.88
C PRO A 43 -7.00 -12.42 -24.36
N LEU A 44 -8.15 -11.75 -24.33
CA LEU A 44 -8.31 -10.49 -23.60
C LEU A 44 -8.84 -10.76 -22.19
N PHE A 45 -8.48 -9.87 -21.28
CA PHE A 45 -8.93 -9.92 -19.90
C PHE A 45 -10.46 -9.89 -19.81
N ARG A 46 -11.00 -10.69 -18.90
CA ARG A 46 -12.42 -10.69 -18.53
C ARG A 46 -12.57 -10.56 -17.03
N LEU A 47 -13.38 -9.60 -16.61
CA LEU A 47 -13.64 -9.31 -15.23
C LEU A 47 -14.45 -10.42 -14.57
N SER A 48 -13.96 -10.94 -13.45
CA SER A 48 -14.73 -11.86 -12.61
C SER A 48 -15.44 -11.08 -11.49
N TYR A 49 -16.73 -10.77 -11.70
CA TYR A 49 -17.53 -9.92 -10.80
C TYR A 49 -18.79 -10.61 -10.23
N ASN A 50 -19.02 -11.89 -10.52
CA ASN A 50 -20.16 -12.66 -10.01
C ASN A 50 -19.92 -13.11 -8.56
N TYR A 51 -19.82 -12.16 -7.64
CA TYR A 51 -19.41 -12.37 -6.26
C TYR A 51 -20.34 -13.35 -5.51
N PRO A 52 -19.81 -14.39 -4.83
CA PRO A 52 -20.62 -15.35 -4.09
C PRO A 52 -21.11 -14.75 -2.77
N SER A 53 -22.17 -15.30 -2.19
CA SER A 53 -22.67 -14.92 -0.85
C SER A 53 -22.84 -16.14 0.06
N GLY A 54 -22.84 -15.93 1.38
CA GLY A 54 -23.12 -16.96 2.39
C GLY A 54 -22.14 -18.14 2.44
N LEU A 55 -20.85 -17.93 2.13
CA LEU A 55 -19.85 -18.99 2.22
C LEU A 55 -19.39 -19.14 3.67
N PRO A 56 -19.12 -20.36 4.13
CA PRO A 56 -18.43 -20.58 5.39
C PRO A 56 -16.96 -20.15 5.29
N ALA A 57 -16.31 -19.96 6.45
CA ALA A 57 -14.87 -19.79 6.49
C ALA A 57 -14.18 -21.03 5.89
N PRO A 58 -13.19 -20.85 4.99
CA PRO A 58 -12.47 -21.97 4.40
C PRO A 58 -11.49 -22.56 5.43
N TYR A 59 -10.95 -23.74 5.11
CA TYR A 59 -9.81 -24.28 5.83
C TYR A 59 -8.58 -23.38 5.63
N MET A 60 -7.98 -22.93 6.73
CA MET A 60 -6.83 -22.01 6.75
C MET A 60 -5.54 -22.77 7.08
N GLY A 61 -5.06 -23.56 6.11
CA GLY A 61 -3.97 -24.51 6.31
C GLY A 61 -2.65 -23.89 6.78
N TRP A 62 -2.41 -22.61 6.47
CA TRP A 62 -1.25 -21.86 6.94
C TRP A 62 -1.16 -21.75 8.48
N ARG A 63 -2.30 -21.82 9.20
CA ARG A 63 -2.29 -21.88 10.68
C ARG A 63 -1.56 -23.11 11.19
N LYS A 64 -1.71 -24.26 10.52
CA LYS A 64 -1.05 -25.51 10.92
C LYS A 64 0.47 -25.40 10.83
N ALA A 65 1.00 -24.62 9.87
CA ALA A 65 2.44 -24.44 9.68
C ALA A 65 3.13 -23.77 10.89
N ILE A 66 2.35 -23.06 11.73
CA ILE A 66 2.81 -22.42 12.96
C ILE A 66 2.18 -23.05 14.21
N GLY A 67 1.74 -24.30 14.13
CA GLY A 67 1.17 -25.03 15.26
C GLY A 67 -0.19 -24.48 15.75
N ASN A 68 -0.93 -23.80 14.88
CA ASN A 68 -2.18 -23.09 15.20
C ASN A 68 -2.02 -21.98 16.25
N GLY A 69 -0.81 -21.50 16.47
CA GLY A 69 -0.51 -20.41 17.40
C GLY A 69 -0.56 -19.02 16.76
N LEU A 70 0.00 -18.06 17.49
CA LEU A 70 0.27 -16.71 17.01
C LEU A 70 1.40 -16.72 15.99
N ILE A 71 1.32 -15.87 14.99
CA ILE A 71 2.48 -15.57 14.15
C ILE A 71 3.51 -14.78 14.97
N THR A 72 4.78 -15.11 14.78
CA THR A 72 5.93 -14.51 15.44
C THR A 72 7.07 -14.41 14.44
N THR A 73 8.07 -13.57 14.70
CA THR A 73 9.26 -13.49 13.82
C THR A 73 9.99 -14.82 13.67
N ALA A 74 9.91 -15.71 14.67
CA ALA A 74 10.52 -17.04 14.62
C ALA A 74 9.77 -18.04 13.71
N ASN A 75 8.46 -17.87 13.50
CA ASN A 75 7.63 -18.81 12.73
C ASN A 75 7.04 -18.22 11.44
N ALA A 76 7.19 -16.90 11.20
CA ALA A 76 6.64 -16.20 10.05
C ALA A 76 7.08 -16.81 8.71
N ALA A 77 8.33 -17.25 8.58
CA ALA A 77 8.81 -17.93 7.38
C ALA A 77 7.98 -19.16 7.00
N ALA A 78 7.58 -19.97 8.00
CA ALA A 78 6.74 -21.15 7.78
C ALA A 78 5.31 -20.76 7.40
N TYR A 79 4.78 -19.69 8.02
CA TYR A 79 3.46 -19.14 7.69
C TYR A 79 3.40 -18.63 6.24
N VAL A 80 4.38 -17.82 5.82
CA VAL A 80 4.44 -17.26 4.46
C VAL A 80 4.61 -18.36 3.41
N ARG A 81 5.46 -19.36 3.67
CA ARG A 81 5.60 -20.52 2.78
C ARG A 81 4.26 -21.25 2.62
N ALA A 82 3.54 -21.48 3.72
CA ALA A 82 2.24 -22.14 3.65
C ALA A 82 1.17 -21.29 2.94
N LEU A 83 1.24 -19.96 3.01
CA LEU A 83 0.39 -19.06 2.21
C LEU A 83 0.74 -19.14 0.72
N LYS A 84 2.03 -19.11 0.37
CA LYS A 84 2.51 -19.30 -1.00
C LYS A 84 1.98 -20.62 -1.58
N ASP A 85 2.08 -21.71 -0.82
CA ASP A 85 1.59 -23.03 -1.22
C ASP A 85 0.07 -23.05 -1.38
N ALA A 86 -0.67 -22.36 -0.51
CA ALA A 86 -2.14 -22.32 -0.55
C ALA A 86 -2.70 -21.69 -1.84
N VAL A 87 -1.95 -20.78 -2.48
CA VAL A 87 -2.35 -20.13 -3.74
C VAL A 87 -1.60 -20.68 -4.97
N ALA A 88 -0.56 -21.51 -4.75
CA ALA A 88 0.39 -21.94 -5.77
C ALA A 88 -0.27 -22.56 -7.01
N ARG A 89 -1.24 -23.46 -6.82
CA ARG A 89 -1.90 -24.15 -7.94
C ARG A 89 -2.46 -23.15 -8.96
N ASP A 90 -3.19 -22.15 -8.49
CA ASP A 90 -3.87 -21.21 -9.38
C ASP A 90 -2.91 -20.12 -9.87
N MET A 91 -2.00 -19.64 -9.02
CA MET A 91 -1.01 -18.64 -9.42
C MET A 91 -0.01 -19.18 -10.44
N HIS A 92 0.38 -20.45 -10.32
CA HIS A 92 1.19 -21.13 -11.32
C HIS A 92 0.47 -21.18 -12.68
N THR A 93 -0.79 -21.63 -12.72
CA THR A 93 -1.55 -21.64 -13.98
C THR A 93 -1.73 -20.24 -14.55
N LEU A 94 -2.07 -19.25 -13.72
CA LEU A 94 -2.19 -17.86 -14.15
C LEU A 94 -0.92 -17.41 -14.89
N LEU A 95 0.26 -17.65 -14.30
CA LEU A 95 1.54 -17.20 -14.83
C LEU A 95 2.01 -18.01 -16.05
N ALA A 96 1.95 -19.34 -15.97
CA ALA A 96 2.54 -20.23 -16.97
C ALA A 96 1.60 -20.59 -18.14
N ASP A 97 0.28 -20.45 -17.95
CA ASP A 97 -0.74 -20.91 -18.90
C ASP A 97 -1.93 -19.94 -18.90
N TYR A 98 -1.64 -18.70 -19.28
CA TYR A 98 -2.62 -17.61 -19.28
C TYR A 98 -3.74 -17.83 -20.32
N GLU A 99 -3.46 -18.55 -21.41
CA GLU A 99 -4.47 -18.87 -22.43
C GLU A 99 -5.64 -19.66 -21.84
N ASP A 100 -5.36 -20.57 -20.92
CA ASP A 100 -6.36 -21.33 -20.17
C ASP A 100 -6.74 -20.70 -18.82
N TRP A 101 -6.27 -19.49 -18.52
CA TRP A 101 -6.64 -18.78 -17.30
C TRP A 101 -8.08 -18.27 -17.36
N ASN A 102 -8.86 -18.60 -16.33
CA ASN A 102 -10.21 -18.08 -16.13
C ASN A 102 -10.45 -17.90 -14.64
N ALA A 103 -10.39 -16.64 -14.19
CA ALA A 103 -10.52 -16.30 -12.78
C ALA A 103 -11.84 -16.81 -12.19
N ALA A 104 -12.98 -16.58 -12.87
CA ALA A 104 -14.30 -16.97 -12.38
C ALA A 104 -14.42 -18.50 -12.17
N ARG A 105 -13.95 -19.31 -13.13
CA ARG A 105 -13.96 -20.78 -13.02
C ARG A 105 -13.05 -21.30 -11.91
N ARG A 106 -11.95 -20.59 -11.64
CA ARG A 106 -11.00 -20.91 -10.57
C ARG A 106 -11.37 -20.31 -9.21
N GLY A 107 -12.47 -19.56 -9.13
CA GLY A 107 -12.96 -18.98 -7.87
C GLY A 107 -12.21 -17.72 -7.43
N TRP A 108 -11.61 -17.02 -8.38
CA TRP A 108 -10.98 -15.71 -8.20
C TRP A 108 -11.85 -14.61 -8.79
N TYR A 109 -11.83 -13.44 -8.15
CA TYR A 109 -12.67 -12.29 -8.47
C TYR A 109 -11.83 -11.02 -8.48
N ASN A 110 -12.37 -9.95 -9.06
CA ASN A 110 -11.68 -8.69 -9.23
C ASN A 110 -12.55 -7.51 -8.78
N ASP A 111 -11.93 -6.36 -8.55
CA ASP A 111 -12.65 -5.13 -8.19
C ASP A 111 -13.51 -4.61 -9.35
N PRO A 112 -14.73 -4.11 -9.07
CA PRO A 112 -15.48 -3.33 -10.06
C PRO A 112 -14.84 -1.95 -10.23
N TRP A 113 -15.38 -1.14 -11.13
CA TRP A 113 -15.07 0.28 -11.36
C TRP A 113 -13.71 0.62 -11.97
N LEU A 114 -12.83 -0.36 -12.21
CA LEU A 114 -11.48 -0.12 -12.73
C LEU A 114 -11.37 -0.33 -14.26
N GLY A 115 -12.45 -0.65 -14.96
CA GLY A 115 -12.43 -0.96 -16.40
C GLY A 115 -11.77 0.14 -17.24
N ALA A 116 -12.05 1.42 -16.98
CA ALA A 116 -11.44 2.53 -17.73
C ALA A 116 -9.91 2.66 -17.58
N GLN A 117 -9.32 2.00 -16.57
CA GLN A 117 -7.90 2.06 -16.24
C GLN A 117 -7.18 0.78 -16.66
N ARG A 118 -7.86 -0.37 -16.64
CA ARG A 118 -7.28 -1.68 -16.96
C ARG A 118 -6.86 -1.77 -18.42
N GLU A 119 -5.64 -2.25 -18.66
CA GLU A 119 -5.21 -2.64 -19.99
C GLU A 119 -5.92 -3.95 -20.44
N PRO A 120 -6.18 -4.11 -21.74
CA PRO A 120 -7.06 -5.16 -22.26
C PRO A 120 -6.53 -6.59 -22.23
N ILE A 121 -5.23 -6.85 -22.11
CA ILE A 121 -4.68 -8.20 -22.25
C ILE A 121 -4.79 -8.95 -20.94
N HIS A 122 -4.24 -8.38 -19.87
CA HIS A 122 -4.16 -9.00 -18.54
C HIS A 122 -5.03 -8.31 -17.48
N GLY A 123 -5.65 -7.17 -17.79
CA GLY A 123 -6.49 -6.42 -16.85
C GLY A 123 -5.68 -5.60 -15.86
N MET A 124 -4.42 -5.31 -16.21
CA MET A 124 -3.48 -4.62 -15.32
C MET A 124 -3.75 -3.12 -15.26
N LEU A 125 -3.46 -2.54 -14.11
CA LEU A 125 -3.53 -1.11 -13.84
C LEU A 125 -2.12 -0.56 -13.73
N VAL A 126 -1.88 0.68 -14.13
CA VAL A 126 -0.63 1.34 -13.74
C VAL A 126 -0.64 1.48 -12.21
N GLY A 127 0.36 0.91 -11.56
CA GLY A 127 0.57 1.03 -10.12
C GLY A 127 1.24 2.36 -9.79
N ILE A 128 2.45 2.56 -10.31
CA ILE A 128 3.24 3.78 -10.19
C ILE A 128 3.79 4.13 -11.57
N ASP A 129 3.44 5.32 -12.05
CA ASP A 129 3.83 5.80 -13.39
C ASP A 129 5.35 5.88 -13.57
N LYS A 130 6.07 6.35 -12.54
CA LYS A 130 7.52 6.52 -12.57
C LYS A 130 8.14 6.24 -11.20
N VAL A 131 8.81 5.11 -11.13
CA VAL A 131 9.76 4.76 -10.09
C VAL A 131 11.12 5.29 -10.49
N ASP A 132 11.72 6.15 -9.66
CA ASP A 132 13.06 6.66 -9.93
C ASP A 132 14.14 5.60 -9.65
N ASN A 133 15.17 5.56 -10.49
CA ASN A 133 16.24 4.58 -10.34
C ASN A 133 17.12 4.81 -9.12
N SER A 134 17.13 6.02 -8.56
CA SER A 134 17.81 6.33 -7.29
C SER A 134 17.27 5.55 -6.09
N LEU A 135 16.08 4.95 -6.18
CA LEU A 135 15.50 4.11 -5.13
C LEU A 135 16.12 2.71 -5.05
N PHE A 136 16.91 2.31 -6.06
CA PHE A 136 17.60 1.02 -6.10
C PHE A 136 19.11 1.19 -6.37
N PRO A 137 19.82 1.94 -5.51
CA PRO A 137 21.20 2.33 -5.76
C PRO A 137 22.18 1.15 -5.75
N LYS A 138 21.81 0.00 -5.16
CA LYS A 138 22.71 -1.15 -4.97
C LYS A 138 22.41 -2.31 -5.91
N SER A 139 21.20 -2.41 -6.48
CA SER A 139 20.82 -3.50 -7.39
C SER A 139 20.98 -3.17 -8.88
N GLY A 140 21.58 -2.03 -9.21
CA GLY A 140 22.03 -1.72 -10.57
C GLY A 140 20.91 -1.31 -11.54
N LEU A 141 19.81 -0.75 -11.04
CA LEU A 141 18.77 -0.18 -11.87
C LEU A 141 19.30 1.05 -12.63
N THR A 142 19.26 1.02 -13.95
CA THR A 142 19.90 2.04 -14.79
C THR A 142 18.95 3.15 -15.26
N LYS A 143 17.63 2.89 -15.26
CA LYS A 143 16.60 3.85 -15.69
C LYS A 143 15.36 3.74 -14.81
N PRO A 144 14.53 4.79 -14.75
CA PRO A 144 13.21 4.70 -14.16
C PRO A 144 12.35 3.60 -14.79
N PHE A 145 11.35 3.13 -14.06
CA PHE A 145 10.38 2.16 -14.57
C PHE A 145 8.96 2.47 -14.11
N THR A 146 7.99 1.87 -14.79
CA THR A 146 6.58 1.91 -14.41
C THR A 146 6.19 0.57 -13.81
N THR A 147 5.35 0.55 -12.77
CA THR A 147 4.74 -0.68 -12.29
C THR A 147 3.35 -0.88 -12.85
N TYR A 148 2.99 -2.15 -13.06
CA TYR A 148 1.65 -2.56 -13.42
C TYR A 148 1.15 -3.62 -12.45
N VAL A 149 -0.09 -3.50 -11.99
CA VAL A 149 -0.65 -4.36 -10.95
C VAL A 149 -2.02 -4.92 -11.30
N ILE A 150 -2.30 -6.12 -10.81
CA ILE A 150 -3.64 -6.72 -10.81
C ILE A 150 -3.91 -7.42 -9.48
N THR A 151 -5.13 -7.26 -9.00
CA THR A 151 -5.59 -7.86 -7.74
C THR A 151 -6.65 -8.93 -7.99
N TYR A 152 -6.48 -10.07 -7.33
CA TYR A 152 -7.42 -11.18 -7.29
C TYR A 152 -7.88 -11.48 -5.86
N TYR A 153 -9.18 -11.66 -5.68
CA TYR A 153 -9.80 -12.01 -4.42
C TYR A 153 -10.30 -13.44 -4.47
N ASN A 154 -10.00 -14.24 -3.45
CA ASN A 154 -10.57 -15.57 -3.35
C ASN A 154 -12.09 -15.49 -3.11
N ARG A 155 -12.79 -16.62 -3.24
CA ARG A 155 -14.25 -16.70 -3.03
C ARG A 155 -14.71 -16.08 -1.70
N THR A 156 -13.95 -16.24 -0.63
CA THR A 156 -14.27 -15.73 0.71
C THR A 156 -14.17 -14.21 0.77
N ALA A 157 -13.09 -13.64 0.23
CA ALA A 157 -12.88 -12.21 0.14
C ALA A 157 -13.93 -11.54 -0.76
N ALA A 158 -14.21 -12.17 -1.90
CA ALA A 158 -15.18 -11.73 -2.89
C ALA A 158 -16.59 -11.56 -2.32
N GLN A 159 -16.97 -12.30 -1.29
CA GLN A 159 -18.28 -12.10 -0.63
C GLN A 159 -18.44 -10.71 -0.05
N THR A 160 -17.35 -10.15 0.47
CA THR A 160 -17.32 -8.81 1.05
C THR A 160 -17.49 -7.79 -0.06
N ILE A 161 -16.80 -7.98 -1.19
CA ILE A 161 -16.98 -7.14 -2.38
C ILE A 161 -18.44 -7.19 -2.86
N GLY A 162 -19.04 -8.39 -2.91
CA GLY A 162 -20.45 -8.58 -3.25
C GLY A 162 -21.43 -7.92 -2.27
N LYS A 163 -21.13 -7.88 -0.97
CA LYS A 163 -21.93 -7.15 0.02
C LYS A 163 -21.90 -5.64 -0.20
N ILE A 164 -20.75 -5.10 -0.62
CA ILE A 164 -20.58 -3.67 -0.86
C ILE A 164 -21.22 -3.28 -2.20
N TRP A 165 -20.87 -3.98 -3.28
CA TRP A 165 -21.14 -3.54 -4.66
C TRP A 165 -22.12 -4.42 -5.44
N GLY A 166 -22.49 -5.62 -4.95
CA GLY A 166 -23.14 -6.66 -5.75
C GLY A 166 -24.64 -6.46 -6.02
N ARG A 167 -25.33 -5.57 -5.29
CA ARG A 167 -26.75 -5.27 -5.53
C ARG A 167 -26.93 -4.11 -6.51
N ASP A 168 -26.21 -3.03 -6.26
CA ASP A 168 -26.16 -1.85 -7.09
C ASP A 168 -24.74 -1.29 -6.98
N PRO A 169 -23.92 -1.41 -8.04
CA PRO A 169 -22.55 -0.91 -7.99
C PRO A 169 -22.50 0.62 -7.78
N THR A 170 -23.57 1.36 -8.08
CA THR A 170 -23.63 2.82 -7.92
C THR A 170 -24.06 3.25 -6.51
N ALA A 171 -24.55 2.31 -5.69
CA ALA A 171 -25.00 2.55 -4.32
C ALA A 171 -24.30 1.59 -3.33
N PRO A 172 -23.00 1.81 -3.04
CA PRO A 172 -22.23 0.93 -2.18
C PRO A 172 -22.78 0.85 -0.77
N VAL A 173 -22.83 -0.37 -0.21
CA VAL A 173 -23.23 -0.60 1.18
C VAL A 173 -22.00 -0.54 2.08
N LEU A 174 -21.93 0.49 2.92
CA LEU A 174 -20.82 0.71 3.87
C LEU A 174 -21.20 0.43 5.33
N THR A 175 -22.46 0.10 5.59
CA THR A 175 -23.01 -0.12 6.94
C THR A 175 -23.23 -1.60 7.22
N GLY A 176 -23.69 -1.95 8.44
CA GLY A 176 -24.09 -3.32 8.79
C GLY A 176 -22.97 -4.36 8.74
N GLY A 177 -21.71 -3.92 8.76
CA GLY A 177 -20.54 -4.81 8.63
C GLY A 177 -20.29 -5.30 7.20
N ALA A 178 -20.88 -4.68 6.18
CA ALA A 178 -20.65 -5.03 4.77
C ALA A 178 -19.18 -4.95 4.36
N THR A 179 -18.40 -4.08 4.99
CA THR A 179 -16.96 -3.88 4.75
C THR A 179 -16.05 -4.80 5.57
N ARG A 180 -16.62 -5.69 6.39
CA ARG A 180 -15.83 -6.62 7.23
C ARG A 180 -15.56 -7.90 6.46
N TYR A 181 -14.30 -8.09 6.09
CA TYR A 181 -13.83 -9.33 5.46
C TYR A 181 -13.98 -10.53 6.40
N ALA A 182 -14.42 -11.65 5.82
CA ALA A 182 -14.57 -12.91 6.54
C ALA A 182 -13.21 -13.59 6.78
N GLU A 183 -13.09 -14.37 7.86
CA GLU A 183 -11.90 -15.19 8.13
C GLU A 183 -11.57 -16.11 6.94
N GLY A 184 -10.29 -16.18 6.57
CA GLY A 184 -9.83 -16.91 5.38
C GLY A 184 -10.05 -16.18 4.06
N SER A 185 -10.43 -14.90 4.10
CA SER A 185 -10.30 -14.00 2.94
C SER A 185 -8.84 -13.92 2.54
N ILE A 186 -8.56 -14.12 1.25
CA ILE A 186 -7.22 -13.96 0.66
C ILE A 186 -7.36 -13.00 -0.51
N THR A 187 -6.46 -12.02 -0.54
CA THR A 187 -6.20 -11.16 -1.69
C THR A 187 -4.80 -11.41 -2.20
N VAL A 188 -4.65 -11.57 -3.51
CA VAL A 188 -3.35 -11.72 -4.18
C VAL A 188 -3.17 -10.56 -5.16
N LYS A 189 -2.11 -9.77 -5.02
CA LYS A 189 -1.74 -8.69 -5.95
C LYS A 189 -0.47 -9.09 -6.69
N LEU A 190 -0.51 -9.15 -8.02
CA LEU A 190 0.69 -9.32 -8.84
C LEU A 190 1.18 -7.94 -9.24
N ALA A 191 2.49 -7.72 -9.19
CA ALA A 191 3.14 -6.50 -9.66
C ALA A 191 4.24 -6.82 -10.68
N PHE A 192 4.17 -6.12 -11.80
CA PHE A 192 5.09 -6.20 -12.92
C PHE A 192 5.82 -4.86 -13.07
N THR A 193 7.07 -4.89 -13.54
CA THR A 193 7.86 -3.71 -13.90
C THR A 193 8.07 -3.63 -15.41
N THR A 194 8.25 -2.42 -15.95
CA THR A 194 8.72 -2.20 -17.32
C THR A 194 10.24 -2.36 -17.48
N ALA A 195 10.99 -2.48 -16.38
CA ALA A 195 12.44 -2.71 -16.42
C ALA A 195 12.73 -4.19 -16.72
N ASP A 196 13.32 -4.44 -17.89
CA ASP A 196 13.86 -5.74 -18.26
C ASP A 196 15.22 -6.02 -17.60
N GLY A 197 15.79 -7.20 -17.85
CA GLY A 197 17.09 -7.60 -17.32
C GLY A 197 18.27 -6.70 -17.75
N ALA A 198 18.17 -6.05 -18.91
CA ALA A 198 19.19 -5.10 -19.38
C ALA A 198 19.10 -3.76 -18.63
N THR A 199 17.89 -3.31 -18.32
CA THR A 199 17.63 -2.10 -17.54
C THR A 199 17.93 -2.31 -16.06
N TRP A 200 17.59 -3.49 -15.54
CA TRP A 200 17.76 -3.87 -14.15
C TRP A 200 18.21 -5.33 -14.04
N PRO A 201 19.48 -5.61 -13.72
CA PRO A 201 20.01 -6.98 -13.65
C PRO A 201 19.26 -7.91 -12.70
N ALA A 202 18.58 -7.37 -11.69
CA ALA A 202 17.71 -8.13 -10.80
C ALA A 202 16.55 -8.83 -11.53
N MET A 203 16.08 -8.26 -12.65
CA MET A 203 14.97 -8.77 -13.47
C MET A 203 15.45 -9.68 -14.62
N GLU A 204 16.74 -10.03 -14.66
CA GLU A 204 17.24 -11.00 -15.63
C GLU A 204 16.51 -12.34 -15.49
N GLY A 205 15.95 -12.84 -16.59
CA GLY A 205 15.18 -14.09 -16.61
C GLY A 205 13.78 -14.01 -16.01
N ALA A 206 13.33 -12.84 -15.54
CA ALA A 206 12.00 -12.68 -14.97
C ALA A 206 10.90 -13.04 -15.98
N HIS A 207 9.85 -13.69 -15.49
CA HIS A 207 8.67 -14.01 -16.30
C HIS A 207 8.04 -12.74 -16.84
N SER A 208 7.66 -12.78 -18.11
CA SER A 208 7.10 -11.61 -18.79
C SER A 208 5.77 -11.89 -19.47
N TRP A 209 4.95 -10.85 -19.52
CA TRP A 209 3.68 -10.84 -20.22
C TRP A 209 3.65 -9.73 -21.27
N PRO A 210 3.06 -9.97 -22.45
CA PRO A 210 2.72 -8.91 -23.38
C PRO A 210 1.56 -8.09 -22.81
N MET A 211 1.72 -6.77 -22.72
CA MET A 211 0.73 -5.88 -22.11
C MET A 211 0.53 -4.67 -22.99
N MET A 212 -0.72 -4.20 -23.08
CA MET A 212 -0.98 -2.94 -23.76
C MET A 212 -0.78 -1.77 -22.80
N MET A 213 0.48 -1.37 -22.65
CA MET A 213 0.93 -0.39 -21.68
C MET A 213 0.47 1.02 -22.03
N THR A 214 -0.01 1.79 -21.06
CA THR A 214 -0.37 3.20 -21.23
C THR A 214 0.67 4.17 -20.67
N ALA A 215 1.64 3.65 -19.94
CA ALA A 215 2.78 4.35 -19.35
C ALA A 215 4.00 3.41 -19.29
N ASN A 216 5.16 3.93 -19.68
CA ASN A 216 6.42 3.22 -19.58
C ASN A 216 7.57 4.21 -19.37
N ALA A 217 7.98 4.39 -18.11
CA ALA A 217 9.09 5.27 -17.75
C ALA A 217 10.46 4.77 -18.22
N THR A 218 10.60 3.47 -18.53
CA THR A 218 11.85 2.89 -19.04
C THR A 218 12.13 3.33 -20.48
N THR A 219 11.10 3.45 -21.30
CA THR A 219 11.17 3.97 -22.68
C THR A 219 10.85 5.47 -22.76
N GLY A 220 10.20 6.03 -21.74
CA GLY A 220 9.70 7.40 -21.72
C GLY A 220 8.35 7.58 -22.43
N HIS A 221 7.65 6.49 -22.76
CA HIS A 221 6.35 6.53 -23.43
C HIS A 221 5.20 6.75 -22.43
N PHE A 222 4.43 7.83 -22.62
CA PHE A 222 3.23 8.14 -21.81
C PHE A 222 2.06 8.65 -22.66
N ASP A 223 2.32 8.92 -23.94
CA ASP A 223 1.45 9.64 -24.85
C ASP A 223 0.48 8.72 -25.59
N ARG A 224 0.87 7.46 -25.83
CA ARG A 224 0.05 6.47 -26.52
C ARG A 224 0.23 5.07 -25.93
N PRO A 225 -0.83 4.25 -25.95
CA PRO A 225 -0.70 2.86 -25.57
C PRO A 225 0.16 2.09 -26.57
N THR A 226 1.01 1.20 -26.07
CA THR A 226 1.91 0.35 -26.87
C THR A 226 1.91 -1.08 -26.36
N LEU A 227 2.00 -2.05 -27.26
CA LEU A 227 2.17 -3.45 -26.89
C LEU A 227 3.64 -3.70 -26.54
N GLU A 228 3.91 -3.87 -25.26
CA GLU A 228 5.26 -4.07 -24.72
C GLU A 228 5.27 -5.21 -23.68
N LYS A 229 6.43 -5.50 -23.08
CA LYS A 229 6.56 -6.57 -22.07
C LYS A 229 6.67 -5.98 -20.67
N GLY A 230 5.86 -6.49 -19.75
CA GLY A 230 6.06 -6.30 -18.32
C GLY A 230 6.74 -7.54 -17.72
N TYR A 231 7.52 -7.35 -16.66
CA TYR A 231 8.29 -8.41 -15.98
C TYR A 231 7.83 -8.58 -14.54
N LEU A 232 7.46 -9.80 -14.13
CA LEU A 232 6.96 -10.09 -12.78
C LEU A 232 8.06 -9.84 -11.75
N MET A 233 7.83 -8.92 -10.82
CA MET A 233 8.79 -8.57 -9.77
C MET A 233 8.30 -8.93 -8.36
N GLN A 234 6.99 -8.87 -8.12
CA GLN A 234 6.44 -8.99 -6.77
C GLN A 234 5.03 -9.62 -6.79
N VAL A 235 4.72 -10.39 -5.77
CA VAL A 235 3.36 -10.87 -5.46
C VAL A 235 3.06 -10.66 -3.99
N ASP A 236 2.02 -9.90 -3.69
CA ASP A 236 1.54 -9.73 -2.32
C ASP A 236 0.37 -10.67 -2.05
N ILE A 237 0.35 -11.24 -0.85
CA ILE A 237 -0.71 -12.11 -0.33
C ILE A 237 -1.16 -11.51 1.00
N VAL A 238 -2.41 -11.07 1.06
CA VAL A 238 -3.02 -10.51 2.27
C VAL A 238 -4.12 -11.45 2.74
N VAL A 239 -4.08 -11.83 4.02
CA VAL A 239 -5.02 -12.81 4.59
C VAL A 239 -5.69 -12.30 5.85
N LYS A 240 -7.02 -12.51 5.93
CA LYS A 240 -7.79 -12.30 7.15
C LYS A 240 -7.63 -13.51 8.07
N ASP A 241 -6.88 -13.34 9.15
CA ASP A 241 -6.57 -14.38 10.13
C ASP A 241 -6.49 -13.82 11.56
N SER A 242 -7.64 -13.70 12.22
CA SER A 242 -7.69 -13.20 13.60
C SER A 242 -7.17 -14.17 14.66
N GLN A 243 -6.95 -15.44 14.32
CA GLN A 243 -6.37 -16.39 15.28
C GLN A 243 -4.86 -16.18 15.39
N SER A 244 -4.18 -16.10 14.24
CA SER A 244 -2.73 -15.96 14.21
C SER A 244 -2.29 -14.51 14.47
N ALA A 245 -3.07 -13.52 14.04
CA ALA A 245 -2.81 -12.09 14.24
C ALA A 245 -3.99 -11.39 14.95
N PRO A 246 -4.20 -11.60 16.26
CA PRO A 246 -5.41 -11.13 16.96
C PRO A 246 -5.52 -9.60 17.08
N GLN A 247 -4.42 -8.87 17.00
CA GLN A 247 -4.38 -7.42 17.14
C GLN A 247 -5.03 -6.70 15.94
N THR A 248 -4.66 -7.11 14.73
CA THR A 248 -5.13 -6.49 13.47
C THR A 248 -6.16 -7.35 12.76
N GLY A 249 -6.11 -8.66 12.97
CA GLY A 249 -6.85 -9.65 12.21
C GLY A 249 -6.29 -9.93 10.83
N TRP A 250 -5.13 -9.38 10.47
CA TRP A 250 -4.56 -9.43 9.13
C TRP A 250 -3.08 -9.82 9.15
N VAL A 251 -2.68 -10.60 8.16
CA VAL A 251 -1.27 -10.84 7.84
C VAL A 251 -1.04 -10.41 6.39
N PHE A 252 -0.05 -9.55 6.20
CA PHE A 252 0.47 -9.14 4.91
C PHE A 252 1.74 -9.92 4.65
N ALA A 253 1.83 -10.58 3.50
CA ALA A 253 3.02 -11.31 3.07
C ALA A 253 3.39 -10.87 1.66
N THR A 254 4.69 -10.72 1.42
CA THR A 254 5.21 -10.34 0.10
C THR A 254 6.16 -11.41 -0.40
N LEU A 255 5.99 -11.80 -1.64
CA LEU A 255 6.91 -12.61 -2.43
C LEU A 255 7.57 -11.72 -3.49
N VAL A 256 8.82 -12.00 -3.81
CA VAL A 256 9.59 -11.26 -4.81
C VAL A 256 10.31 -12.22 -5.74
N TYR A 257 10.53 -11.82 -6.98
CA TYR A 257 11.28 -12.61 -7.94
C TYR A 257 12.74 -12.73 -7.52
N ASP A 258 13.29 -13.93 -7.56
CA ASP A 258 14.71 -14.18 -7.34
C ASP A 258 15.29 -14.98 -8.52
N ARG A 259 16.14 -14.31 -9.30
CA ARG A 259 16.85 -14.88 -10.46
C ARG A 259 17.80 -16.02 -10.08
N ASP A 260 18.33 -16.02 -8.87
CA ASP A 260 19.31 -17.01 -8.42
C ASP A 260 18.62 -18.28 -7.89
N THR A 261 17.32 -18.20 -7.62
CA THR A 261 16.49 -19.36 -7.29
C THR A 261 16.24 -20.21 -8.54
N ARG A 262 16.59 -21.50 -8.45
CA ARG A 262 16.34 -22.47 -9.52
C ARG A 262 14.85 -22.76 -9.62
N SER A 263 14.33 -22.67 -10.85
CA SER A 263 13.00 -23.15 -11.20
C SER A 263 12.89 -24.67 -10.98
N GLY A 264 11.88 -25.09 -10.23
CA GLY A 264 11.55 -26.49 -9.97
C GLY A 264 10.28 -26.91 -10.72
N SER A 265 9.47 -27.77 -10.10
CA SER A 265 8.23 -28.28 -10.72
C SER A 265 7.12 -27.22 -10.83
N GLN A 266 7.22 -26.10 -10.12
CA GLN A 266 6.25 -24.99 -10.18
C GLN A 266 6.77 -23.82 -11.04
N GLY A 267 7.82 -24.05 -11.84
CA GLY A 267 8.28 -23.08 -12.82
C GLY A 267 8.69 -21.74 -12.18
N ILE A 268 8.22 -20.64 -12.77
CA ILE A 268 8.42 -19.29 -12.26
C ILE A 268 7.92 -19.11 -10.81
N TRP A 269 6.89 -19.86 -10.39
CA TRP A 269 6.36 -19.71 -9.03
C TRP A 269 7.39 -20.14 -7.98
N ASP A 270 8.29 -21.07 -8.29
CA ASP A 270 9.39 -21.44 -7.38
C ASP A 270 10.32 -20.25 -7.13
N GLN A 271 10.52 -19.39 -8.15
CA GLN A 271 11.37 -18.20 -8.10
C GLN A 271 10.72 -17.01 -7.37
N MET A 272 9.44 -17.09 -7.01
CA MET A 272 8.78 -16.09 -6.15
C MET A 272 9.08 -16.39 -4.68
N VAL A 273 10.21 -15.91 -4.17
CA VAL A 273 10.68 -16.19 -2.80
C VAL A 273 10.07 -15.21 -1.79
N PRO A 274 9.89 -15.60 -0.51
CA PRO A 274 9.43 -14.68 0.52
C PRO A 274 10.37 -13.46 0.67
N LEU A 275 9.81 -12.25 0.59
CA LEU A 275 10.45 -11.05 1.13
C LEU A 275 10.18 -10.95 2.63
N GLY A 276 8.94 -11.18 3.06
CA GLY A 276 8.60 -11.09 4.48
C GLY A 276 7.12 -11.20 4.80
N ALA A 277 6.79 -10.99 6.07
CA ALA A 277 5.43 -10.85 6.58
C ALA A 277 5.33 -9.76 7.64
N GLN A 278 4.17 -9.10 7.71
CA GLN A 278 3.82 -8.13 8.73
C GLN A 278 2.37 -8.36 9.18
N TRP A 279 2.14 -8.35 10.50
CA TRP A 279 0.83 -8.65 11.11
C TRP A 279 0.42 -7.64 12.19
N GLY A 280 1.17 -6.54 12.25
CA GLY A 280 0.99 -5.40 13.14
C GLY A 280 1.82 -4.22 12.63
N ASN A 281 2.08 -3.24 13.48
CA ASN A 281 2.80 -2.02 13.11
C ASN A 281 4.01 -1.73 14.00
N ASP A 282 4.30 -2.59 14.97
CA ASP A 282 5.36 -2.41 15.96
C ASP A 282 5.27 -1.03 16.65
N PRO A 283 4.11 -0.63 17.23
CA PRO A 283 3.92 0.69 17.82
C PRO A 283 4.88 0.99 19.00
N GLN A 284 5.45 -0.06 19.59
CA GLN A 284 6.46 0.02 20.64
C GLN A 284 7.86 0.43 20.12
N VAL A 285 8.09 0.41 18.81
CA VAL A 285 9.41 0.70 18.21
C VAL A 285 9.42 2.08 17.56
N ASN A 286 10.12 3.02 18.19
CA ASN A 286 10.43 4.33 17.61
C ASN A 286 11.72 4.25 16.77
N SER A 287 11.57 4.05 15.46
CA SER A 287 12.70 3.86 14.56
C SER A 287 13.54 5.14 14.32
N ALA A 288 13.01 6.34 14.61
CA ALA A 288 13.81 7.57 14.60
C ALA A 288 14.74 7.65 15.82
N ALA A 289 14.22 7.29 17.00
CA ALA A 289 14.99 7.32 18.24
C ALA A 289 15.95 6.12 18.37
N THR A 290 15.58 4.97 17.81
CA THR A 290 16.41 3.75 17.86
C THR A 290 16.40 3.04 16.50
N PRO A 291 17.16 3.56 15.53
CA PRO A 291 17.31 2.91 14.22
C PRO A 291 17.79 1.47 14.36
N GLY A 292 17.18 0.54 13.62
CA GLY A 292 17.54 -0.88 13.64
C GLY A 292 17.07 -1.66 14.88
N ALA A 293 16.25 -1.05 15.75
CA ALA A 293 15.61 -1.77 16.84
C ALA A 293 14.82 -2.99 16.30
N PRO A 294 14.90 -4.17 16.96
CA PRO A 294 14.20 -5.36 16.50
C PRO A 294 12.69 -5.15 16.43
N LEU A 295 12.10 -5.52 15.29
CA LEU A 295 10.66 -5.57 15.08
C LEU A 295 10.11 -6.91 15.59
N GLN A 296 8.89 -6.89 16.15
CA GLN A 296 8.21 -8.04 16.75
C GLN A 296 6.98 -8.47 15.92
N GLU A 297 6.41 -7.55 15.13
CA GLU A 297 5.24 -7.76 14.29
C GLU A 297 5.58 -7.74 12.79
N THR A 298 6.87 -7.68 12.48
CA THR A 298 7.44 -7.72 11.13
C THR A 298 8.58 -8.74 11.07
N TRP A 299 8.54 -9.63 10.08
CA TRP A 299 9.64 -10.50 9.70
C TRP A 299 10.05 -10.20 8.26
N VAL A 300 11.33 -9.89 8.06
CA VAL A 300 11.97 -9.81 6.74
C VAL A 300 12.85 -11.04 6.57
N ASN A 301 12.74 -11.68 5.42
CA ASN A 301 13.56 -12.83 5.07
C ASN A 301 15.01 -12.40 4.89
N PRO A 302 15.96 -12.91 5.71
CA PRO A 302 17.38 -12.57 5.57
C PRO A 302 18.01 -13.07 4.26
N GLN A 303 17.31 -13.96 3.54
CA GLN A 303 17.71 -14.48 2.23
C GLN A 303 16.98 -13.80 1.06
N ALA A 304 16.21 -12.73 1.31
CA ALA A 304 15.56 -11.99 0.23
C ALA A 304 16.62 -11.38 -0.72
N PRO A 305 16.35 -11.33 -2.04
CA PRO A 305 17.26 -10.72 -2.98
C PRO A 305 17.46 -9.24 -2.66
N LEU A 306 18.67 -8.72 -2.87
CA LEU A 306 19.09 -7.39 -2.41
C LEU A 306 18.10 -6.28 -2.81
N TYR A 307 17.70 -6.27 -4.08
CA TYR A 307 16.78 -5.25 -4.62
C TYR A 307 15.47 -5.16 -3.83
N ALA A 308 15.02 -6.29 -3.28
CA ALA A 308 13.79 -6.36 -2.53
C ALA A 308 13.86 -5.70 -1.15
N THR A 309 15.07 -5.55 -0.61
CA THR A 309 15.31 -4.94 0.70
C THR A 309 15.63 -3.45 0.64
N GLU A 310 15.89 -2.91 -0.55
CA GLU A 310 16.23 -1.49 -0.74
C GLU A 310 15.03 -0.56 -0.53
N THR A 311 13.82 -1.11 -0.53
CA THR A 311 12.54 -0.36 -0.48
C THR A 311 11.66 -0.79 0.69
N LEU A 312 12.27 -1.39 1.71
CA LEU A 312 11.59 -1.63 2.99
C LEU A 312 11.07 -0.32 3.57
N GLY A 313 9.98 -0.43 4.31
CA GLY A 313 9.32 0.71 4.93
C GLY A 313 10.08 1.24 6.14
N TRP A 314 9.49 2.25 6.76
CA TRP A 314 10.03 2.93 7.94
C TRP A 314 10.54 1.95 9.01
N GLY A 315 11.83 2.09 9.36
CA GLY A 315 12.48 1.26 10.37
C GLY A 315 12.73 -0.19 9.95
N GLY A 316 12.68 -0.51 8.66
CA GLY A 316 12.82 -1.87 8.14
C GLY A 316 11.53 -2.69 8.15
N ARG A 317 10.37 -2.02 8.28
CA ARG A 317 9.05 -2.68 8.17
C ARG A 317 8.81 -3.20 6.76
N LEU A 318 7.92 -4.18 6.62
CA LEU A 318 7.69 -4.82 5.33
C LEU A 318 7.12 -3.80 4.34
N SER A 319 7.78 -3.64 3.21
CA SER A 319 7.29 -2.93 2.03
C SER A 319 7.96 -3.57 0.83
N GLY A 320 7.17 -3.90 -0.19
CA GLY A 320 7.70 -4.49 -1.40
C GLY A 320 8.31 -3.45 -2.35
N PRO A 321 9.16 -3.88 -3.29
CA PRO A 321 9.70 -3.04 -4.35
C PRO A 321 8.71 -2.32 -5.23
N ASN A 322 7.45 -2.75 -5.31
CA ASN A 322 6.39 -2.05 -6.02
C ASN A 322 5.81 -0.87 -5.21
N ASP A 323 5.98 -0.86 -3.89
CA ASP A 323 5.26 0.07 -2.99
C ASP A 323 6.14 1.25 -2.55
N HIS A 324 7.46 1.16 -2.76
CA HIS A 324 8.45 2.24 -2.56
C HIS A 324 8.27 3.03 -1.26
N ALA A 325 8.04 2.36 -0.14
CA ALA A 325 7.80 3.01 1.15
C ALA A 325 9.07 3.61 1.81
N LEU A 326 10.03 4.06 1.00
CA LEU A 326 11.18 4.86 1.44
C LEU A 326 10.67 6.22 1.95
N ASN A 327 10.15 6.22 3.17
CA ASN A 327 9.73 7.41 3.89
C ASN A 327 10.87 7.83 4.83
N ASP A 328 11.85 8.55 4.32
CA ASP A 328 12.64 9.48 5.16
C ASP A 328 11.80 10.72 5.54
N ILE A 329 10.57 10.83 5.01
CA ILE A 329 9.57 11.78 5.47
C ILE A 329 9.00 11.27 6.80
N SER A 330 9.80 11.45 7.85
CA SER A 330 9.26 11.68 9.17
C SER A 330 8.18 12.76 9.04
N VAL A 331 6.97 12.44 9.48
CA VAL A 331 5.86 13.40 9.57
C VAL A 331 6.38 14.57 10.39
N ALA A 332 6.73 15.67 9.73
CA ALA A 332 6.84 16.96 10.38
C ALA A 332 5.44 17.27 10.90
N GLY A 333 5.20 16.90 12.16
CA GLY A 333 4.00 17.28 12.86
C GLY A 333 3.82 18.78 12.72
N GLU A 334 2.58 19.18 12.44
CA GLU A 334 2.18 20.57 12.40
C GLU A 334 2.76 21.32 13.62
N GLY A 335 3.70 22.22 13.36
CA GLY A 335 4.25 23.14 14.36
C GLY A 335 5.76 23.04 14.56
N GLY A 336 6.52 23.67 13.67
CA GLY A 336 7.92 24.01 13.94
C GLY A 336 8.74 24.24 12.68
N ALA A 337 9.04 25.49 12.39
CA ALA A 337 10.05 25.85 11.39
C ALA A 337 11.41 25.23 11.78
N GLY A 338 12.09 24.59 10.81
CA GLY A 338 13.46 24.11 11.00
C GLY A 338 13.95 23.30 9.81
N ASP A 339 14.99 23.83 9.16
CA ASP A 339 15.72 23.29 8.01
C ASP A 339 16.14 21.82 8.15
N GLY A 340 16.16 21.11 7.01
CA GLY A 340 16.70 19.75 6.97
C GLY A 340 16.75 19.07 5.60
N PHE A 341 16.89 19.82 4.50
CA PHE A 341 17.45 19.26 3.27
C PHE A 341 18.95 19.11 3.47
N LEU A 342 19.45 17.89 3.67
CA LEU A 342 20.86 17.60 3.51
C LEU A 342 21.01 16.40 2.59
N HIS A 343 21.06 16.69 1.29
CA HIS A 343 22.05 16.09 0.39
C HIS A 343 22.31 17.06 -0.79
N ASP A 344 23.54 17.58 -0.81
CA ASP A 344 24.30 18.24 -1.88
C ASP A 344 23.70 19.39 -2.71
N ALA A 345 23.91 20.61 -2.19
CA ALA A 345 23.96 21.83 -2.98
C ALA A 345 25.33 21.96 -3.70
N ALA A 346 25.47 21.33 -4.86
CA ALA A 346 26.54 21.65 -5.81
C ALA A 346 26.14 21.30 -7.25
N GLY A 347 25.04 21.87 -7.76
CA GLY A 347 24.66 21.62 -9.15
C GLY A 347 23.33 22.15 -9.62
N ALA A 348 22.87 23.35 -9.20
CA ALA A 348 21.65 23.93 -9.77
C ALA A 348 21.63 25.46 -9.69
N ALA A 349 22.68 26.12 -10.17
CA ALA A 349 22.60 27.51 -10.59
C ALA A 349 22.71 27.56 -12.11
N ARG A 350 21.63 27.17 -12.81
CA ARG A 350 21.27 27.53 -14.20
C ARG A 350 20.16 26.62 -14.71
N ALA A 351 18.91 27.01 -14.48
CA ALA A 351 17.80 26.82 -15.41
C ALA A 351 16.57 27.49 -14.78
N GLY A 352 16.31 28.73 -15.20
CA GLY A 352 14.99 29.33 -15.01
C GLY A 352 14.02 28.75 -16.04
N GLY A 353 12.79 28.48 -15.62
CA GLY A 353 11.72 28.04 -16.50
C GLY A 353 10.66 27.28 -15.72
N GLY A 354 9.52 27.92 -15.50
CA GLY A 354 8.43 27.39 -14.68
C GLY A 354 7.84 26.08 -15.21
N ALA A 355 7.52 25.20 -14.27
CA ALA A 355 6.55 24.13 -14.47
C ALA A 355 5.73 24.01 -13.18
N GLU A 356 4.42 24.20 -13.30
CA GLU A 356 3.44 23.91 -12.26
C GLU A 356 3.51 22.43 -11.88
N CYS A 357 3.99 22.12 -10.67
CA CYS A 357 3.85 20.78 -10.09
C CYS A 357 2.39 20.55 -9.68
N ARG A 358 1.62 19.87 -10.54
CA ARG A 358 0.36 19.24 -10.14
C ARG A 358 0.67 17.94 -9.41
N CYS A 359 0.49 17.92 -8.09
CA CYS A 359 0.47 16.68 -7.31
C CYS A 359 -0.75 15.85 -7.73
N ALA A 360 -0.52 14.78 -8.50
CA ALA A 360 -1.52 13.77 -8.79
C ALA A 360 -1.54 12.76 -7.63
N LEU A 361 -2.49 12.93 -6.70
CA LEU A 361 -2.93 11.89 -5.78
C LEU A 361 -3.66 10.81 -6.58
N HIS A 362 -2.94 9.76 -7.00
CA HIS A 362 -3.52 8.51 -7.47
C HIS A 362 -3.13 7.40 -6.48
N GLU A 363 -3.91 7.30 -5.40
CA GLU A 363 -3.88 6.15 -4.49
C GLU A 363 -5.13 5.28 -4.71
N PHE A 364 -5.01 4.01 -4.31
CA PHE A 364 -6.05 3.05 -3.91
C PHE A 364 -6.48 1.96 -4.92
N ALA A 365 -5.68 0.88 -4.95
CA ALA A 365 -6.19 -0.49 -5.13
C ALA A 365 -5.76 -1.46 -3.99
N GLY A 366 -5.04 -0.99 -2.96
CA GLY A 366 -4.59 -1.81 -1.82
C GLY A 366 -4.67 -1.16 -0.43
N ALA A 367 -4.56 0.17 -0.36
CA ALA A 367 -4.51 0.90 0.92
C ALA A 367 -5.86 0.96 1.70
N GLY A 368 -6.95 0.40 1.15
CA GLY A 368 -8.21 0.23 1.89
C GLY A 368 -8.11 -0.74 3.06
N ILE A 369 -7.12 -1.63 3.06
CA ILE A 369 -6.88 -2.57 4.18
C ILE A 369 -5.96 -1.93 5.24
N GLU A 370 -4.98 -1.12 4.83
CA GLU A 370 -4.05 -0.43 5.73
C GLU A 370 -4.73 0.67 6.58
N ARG A 371 -5.65 1.46 6.00
CA ARG A 371 -6.39 2.49 6.76
C ARG A 371 -7.38 1.93 7.78
N MET A 372 -7.86 0.69 7.63
CA MET A 372 -8.79 0.09 8.58
C MET A 372 -8.11 -0.46 9.85
N ALA A 373 -6.82 -0.78 9.79
CA ALA A 373 -6.06 -1.21 10.97
C ALA A 373 -5.78 -0.07 11.97
N ALA A 374 -5.90 1.19 11.54
CA ALA A 374 -5.62 2.37 12.35
C ALA A 374 -6.80 2.86 13.21
N LEU A 375 -7.97 2.19 13.16
CA LEU A 375 -9.16 2.57 13.94
C LEU A 375 -9.49 1.48 14.98
N VAL A 376 -8.60 1.30 15.95
CA VAL A 376 -8.91 0.58 17.20
C VAL A 376 -9.26 1.63 18.27
N PRO A 377 -10.50 1.70 18.78
CA PRO A 377 -10.79 2.52 19.94
C PRO A 377 -10.16 1.89 21.19
N GLU A 378 -9.44 2.70 21.96
CA GLU A 378 -8.95 2.37 23.32
C GLU A 378 -10.07 1.77 24.21
N PRO A 379 -9.79 0.75 25.03
CA PRO A 379 -10.72 0.31 26.06
C PRO A 379 -10.80 1.37 27.17
N GLY A 380 -11.88 2.15 27.14
CA GLY A 380 -12.19 3.15 28.16
C GLY A 380 -12.25 2.55 29.56
N ARG A 381 -11.41 3.07 30.45
CA ARG A 381 -11.48 2.87 31.90
C ARG A 381 -12.83 3.33 32.43
N GLY A 382 -13.47 2.47 33.23
CA GLY A 382 -14.83 2.68 33.72
C GLY A 382 -15.00 3.89 34.66
N ARG A 383 -16.25 4.35 34.71
CA ARG A 383 -16.86 4.92 35.92
C ARG A 383 -18.12 4.12 36.23
N ALA A 384 -18.11 3.49 37.40
CA ALA A 384 -19.30 2.94 38.03
C ALA A 384 -20.03 4.06 38.77
N ASP A 385 -21.35 4.13 38.60
CA ASP A 385 -22.24 4.61 39.65
C ASP A 385 -23.64 3.98 39.50
N GLY A 386 -24.29 3.68 40.64
CA GLY A 386 -25.75 3.82 40.73
C GLY A 386 -26.69 2.61 40.64
N ARG A 387 -26.63 1.68 41.61
CA ARG A 387 -27.77 1.04 42.32
C ARG A 387 -28.93 0.35 41.53
N ARG A 388 -29.19 -0.94 41.81
CA ARG A 388 -30.24 -1.42 42.76
C ARG A 388 -30.31 -2.96 42.86
N GLN A 389 -30.12 -3.40 44.11
CA GLN A 389 -30.66 -4.56 44.85
C GLN A 389 -31.40 -5.69 44.11
N HIS A 390 -30.95 -6.93 44.32
CA HIS A 390 -31.80 -7.95 44.95
C HIS A 390 -30.97 -8.98 45.75
N ARG A 391 -31.47 -9.28 46.95
CA ARG A 391 -30.93 -10.16 47.99
C ARG A 391 -30.94 -11.65 47.58
N ARG A 392 -29.92 -12.41 47.98
CA ARG A 392 -30.07 -13.71 48.68
C ARG A 392 -28.81 -14.06 49.49
N ARG A 393 -29.04 -14.86 50.53
CA ARG A 393 -28.33 -14.96 51.82
C ARG A 393 -27.29 -16.10 51.89
N LEU A 394 -26.21 -15.85 52.66
CA LEU A 394 -25.48 -16.72 53.65
C LEU A 394 -24.81 -18.01 53.13
N ARG A 395 -23.59 -18.48 53.51
CA ARG A 395 -22.76 -18.39 54.74
C ARG A 395 -21.31 -18.97 54.46
N PRO A 396 -20.36 -19.15 55.41
CA PRO A 396 -18.99 -18.59 55.36
C PRO A 396 -17.80 -19.60 55.42
N GLY A 397 -16.57 -19.07 55.35
CA GLY A 397 -15.28 -19.74 55.68
C GLY A 397 -14.28 -19.63 54.53
N LEU A 398 -12.97 -19.43 54.68
CA LEU A 398 -12.05 -19.37 55.82
C LEU A 398 -10.73 -18.72 55.30
N ASP A 399 -10.05 -17.98 56.16
CA ASP A 399 -8.60 -17.75 56.30
C ASP A 399 -7.68 -17.10 55.23
N LEU A 400 -7.03 -16.03 55.70
CA LEU A 400 -5.73 -15.46 55.30
C LEU A 400 -4.57 -16.32 55.86
N PRO A 401 -3.32 -16.12 55.39
CA PRO A 401 -2.44 -15.26 56.18
C PRO A 401 -1.56 -14.27 55.39
N ARG A 402 -1.11 -13.27 56.14
CA ARG A 402 -0.16 -12.17 55.86
C ARG A 402 1.31 -12.65 55.75
N ALA A 403 2.13 -11.86 55.04
CA ALA A 403 3.36 -11.14 55.52
C ALA A 403 4.21 -10.72 54.29
N ALA A 404 4.44 -9.43 53.99
CA ALA A 404 5.49 -8.53 54.50
C ALA A 404 6.92 -8.94 54.05
N GLY A 405 7.81 -8.10 53.52
CA GLY A 405 7.82 -6.64 53.29
C GLY A 405 9.14 -6.17 52.62
N LEU A 406 9.16 -4.87 52.25
CA LEU A 406 10.29 -3.89 52.29
C LEU A 406 11.59 -4.19 51.50
N ALA A 407 12.27 -3.25 50.82
CA ALA A 407 12.56 -1.86 51.20
C ALA A 407 12.98 -0.96 49.99
N ARG A 408 12.98 0.36 50.26
CA ARG A 408 13.48 1.49 49.44
C ARG A 408 15.01 1.64 49.53
N GLY A 409 15.58 2.42 48.61
CA GLY A 409 16.88 3.09 48.76
C GLY A 409 17.19 4.07 47.61
N ASP A 410 17.48 5.32 47.97
CA ASP A 410 17.60 6.56 47.17
C ASP A 410 18.96 6.81 46.48
N ASP A 411 18.92 7.80 45.57
CA ASP A 411 19.89 8.87 45.23
C ASP A 411 21.30 8.61 44.66
N GLY A 412 21.64 9.46 43.68
CA GLY A 412 23.02 9.69 43.21
C GLY A 412 23.14 10.63 42.02
N GLN A 413 23.17 11.95 42.27
CA GLN A 413 23.68 12.96 41.34
C GLN A 413 25.21 12.89 41.23
N GLY A 414 25.76 13.18 40.05
CA GLY A 414 27.19 13.36 39.84
C GLY A 414 27.51 14.05 38.52
N ALA A 415 27.85 15.34 38.59
CA ALA A 415 28.42 16.11 37.49
C ALA A 415 29.94 15.90 37.41
N CYS A 416 30.50 15.90 36.19
CA CYS A 416 31.93 16.14 35.96
C CYS A 416 32.14 17.09 34.78
N ALA A 417 33.08 18.00 34.97
CA ALA A 417 33.41 19.14 34.12
C ALA A 417 34.60 18.87 33.17
N ALA A 418 34.57 19.55 32.02
CA ALA A 418 35.63 20.24 31.26
C ALA A 418 37.11 19.79 31.34
N HIS A 419 37.79 19.64 30.18
CA HIS A 419 38.77 20.62 29.60
C HIS A 419 39.63 20.03 28.45
N ALA A 420 39.86 20.86 27.41
CA ALA A 420 41.07 21.06 26.56
C ALA A 420 40.59 21.65 25.19
N ARG A 421 40.73 22.92 24.79
CA ARG A 421 41.88 23.85 24.59
C ARG A 421 43.08 23.20 23.88
N CYS A 422 43.76 23.78 22.89
CA CYS A 422 43.64 24.97 22.03
C CYS A 422 44.84 24.94 21.03
N GLY A 423 44.75 25.68 19.92
CA GLY A 423 45.88 26.14 19.08
C GLY A 423 45.36 26.42 17.66
N GLY A 424 45.10 27.67 17.23
CA GLY A 424 46.06 28.76 16.96
C GLY A 424 46.53 28.59 15.50
N GLU A 425 46.44 29.51 14.53
CA GLU A 425 46.38 30.98 14.41
C GLU A 425 45.67 31.26 13.04
N GLY A 426 45.13 32.41 12.65
CA GLY A 426 45.30 33.79 13.10
C GLY A 426 44.25 34.73 12.48
N CYS A 427 44.35 35.97 12.91
CA CYS A 427 43.32 37.01 13.00
C CYS A 427 42.92 37.75 11.73
N GLN A 428 41.75 38.40 11.85
CA GLN A 428 41.33 39.77 11.45
C GLN A 428 40.00 39.70 10.67
N GLY A 429 38.87 40.29 11.08
CA GLY A 429 38.59 41.29 12.10
C GLY A 429 37.63 42.32 11.48
N ARG A 430 36.35 42.31 11.88
CA ARG A 430 35.55 43.50 12.24
C ARG A 430 34.10 43.12 12.53
N ALA A 431 33.67 43.49 13.72
CA ALA A 431 32.30 43.44 14.23
C ALA A 431 31.60 44.79 14.02
N VAL A 432 30.29 44.75 13.77
CA VAL A 432 29.26 45.77 14.11
C VAL A 432 27.96 44.93 14.23
N GLY A 433 27.34 44.66 15.38
CA GLY A 433 26.78 45.55 16.41
C GLY A 433 25.51 46.23 15.87
N TRP A 434 24.35 46.34 16.52
CA TRP A 434 23.77 45.85 17.77
C TRP A 434 22.24 46.08 17.64
N THR A 435 21.46 45.29 18.39
CA THR A 435 20.11 45.58 18.94
C THR A 435 18.90 45.88 18.06
N ALA A 436 17.87 45.04 18.27
CA ALA A 436 16.47 45.34 18.01
C ALA A 436 15.76 45.86 19.28
N LYS A 437 14.88 46.85 19.11
CA LYS A 437 13.77 47.19 20.03
C LYS A 437 12.60 47.82 19.23
N PRO A 438 11.38 47.86 19.81
CA PRO A 438 10.14 47.46 19.12
C PRO A 438 9.10 48.60 18.94
N SER A 439 8.02 48.32 18.21
CA SER A 439 6.79 49.13 18.14
C SER A 439 5.62 48.27 17.58
N THR A 440 4.57 47.97 18.37
CA THR A 440 3.21 48.62 18.42
C THR A 440 2.44 48.59 17.10
N LEU A 441 1.12 48.36 16.98
CA LEU A 441 -0.05 48.02 17.82
C LEU A 441 -1.28 47.93 16.84
N TRP A 442 -2.46 47.49 17.34
CA TRP A 442 -3.84 47.57 16.76
C TRP A 442 -4.35 46.41 15.88
N VAL A 443 -5.64 46.01 15.84
CA VAL A 443 -6.77 45.79 16.78
C VAL A 443 -8.03 45.49 15.92
N LYS A 444 -8.83 44.48 16.33
CA LYS A 444 -10.30 44.21 16.17
C LYS A 444 -11.08 44.26 14.83
N HIS A 445 -11.96 43.24 14.73
CA HIS A 445 -13.37 43.17 14.23
C HIS A 445 -13.61 43.48 12.73
N GLU A 446 -14.60 42.93 12.02
CA GLU A 446 -15.88 42.32 12.36
C GLU A 446 -16.47 41.51 11.17
N ARG A 447 -17.58 40.85 11.48
CA ARG A 447 -18.45 39.94 10.73
C ARG A 447 -19.28 40.58 9.57
N HIS A 448 -19.76 39.69 8.69
CA HIS A 448 -21.00 39.70 7.87
C HIS A 448 -21.08 40.51 6.57
N GLN A 449 -21.22 39.79 5.44
CA GLN A 449 -22.51 39.50 4.79
C GLN A 449 -22.49 38.09 4.20
#